data_AF-A0A539E3S0-F1
#
_entry.id   AF-A0A539E3S0-F1
#
_cell.length_a   1.000
_cell.length_b   1.000
_cell.length_c   1.000
_cell.angle_alpha   90.00
_cell.angle_beta   90.00
_cell.angle_gamma   90.00
#
_symmetry.space_group_name_H-M   'P 1'
#
loop_
_entity.id
_entity.type
_entity.pdbx_description
1 polymer ?
#
loop_
_entity_poly.entity_id
_entity_poly.type
_entity_poly.pdbx_seq_one_letter_code
_entity_poly.pdbx_strand_id
1 'polypeptide(L)'
;MFLLSIIMLGSMHAVQYNHLRHHRHCMNDEDVEAASARMNWWQALLFGPRFPWLLHKTALQKGNRRIKNWVIAELIANVVWVGLVFFVFDSALLIYHVIVMAVAQNMTAFFAVWTVHHDCDRSHYIARTVRQRLKAIITYNMFFHVEHHLFPTVPTRHLATLAKRLDVVAPELRQKLVF
;
A
#
# COMPACT_ATOMS: atom_id res chain seq x y z
N MET A 1 -7.52 -8.03 10.95
CA MET A 1 -7.61 -7.66 9.52
C MET A 1 -9.03 -7.29 9.14
N PHE A 2 -10.04 -8.13 9.38
CA PHE A 2 -11.43 -7.85 9.00
C PHE A 2 -11.97 -6.48 9.46
N LEU A 3 -11.81 -6.12 10.74
CA LEU A 3 -12.26 -4.81 11.23
C LEU A 3 -11.52 -3.64 10.55
N LEU A 4 -10.21 -3.79 10.31
CA LEU A 4 -9.42 -2.79 9.57
C LEU A 4 -9.92 -2.65 8.13
N SER A 5 -10.35 -3.75 7.49
CA SER A 5 -10.95 -3.72 6.16
C SER A 5 -12.18 -2.82 6.10
N ILE A 6 -13.02 -2.85 7.14
CA ILE A 6 -14.22 -2.00 7.23
C ILE A 6 -13.83 -0.54 7.49
N ILE A 7 -12.98 -0.29 8.50
CA ILE A 7 -12.59 1.07 8.91
C ILE A 7 -11.77 1.76 7.81
N MET A 8 -10.96 1.01 7.05
CA MET A 8 -10.14 1.55 5.97
C MET A 8 -10.84 1.53 4.60
N LEU A 9 -12.08 1.03 4.52
CA LEU A 9 -12.87 0.97 3.30
C LEU A 9 -12.24 0.14 2.16
N GLY A 10 -11.69 -1.03 2.47
CA GLY A 10 -11.02 -1.92 1.51
C GLY A 10 -10.95 -3.36 2.00
N SER A 11 -10.20 -4.22 1.31
CA SER A 11 -9.96 -5.60 1.78
C SER A 11 -8.50 -5.76 2.16
N MET A 12 -8.23 -5.84 3.46
CA MET A 12 -6.87 -6.06 3.96
C MET A 12 -6.33 -7.42 3.53
N HIS A 13 -7.18 -8.43 3.32
CA HIS A 13 -6.73 -9.71 2.77
C HIS A 13 -6.33 -9.60 1.30
N ALA A 14 -7.01 -8.78 0.50
CA ALA A 14 -6.58 -8.51 -0.88
C ALA A 14 -5.26 -7.73 -0.89
N VAL A 15 -5.11 -6.71 -0.05
CA VAL A 15 -3.86 -5.96 0.09
C VAL A 15 -2.72 -6.89 0.52
N GLN A 16 -2.89 -7.66 1.58
CA GLN A 16 -1.86 -8.62 2.05
C GLN A 16 -1.48 -9.63 0.97
N TYR A 17 -2.47 -10.20 0.26
CA TYR A 17 -2.20 -11.17 -0.80
C TYR A 17 -1.35 -10.57 -1.92
N ASN A 18 -1.69 -9.37 -2.38
CA ASN A 18 -0.93 -8.70 -3.43
C ASN A 18 0.44 -8.24 -2.92
N HIS A 19 0.54 -7.78 -1.67
CA HIS A 19 1.81 -7.36 -1.08
C HIS A 19 2.82 -8.50 -0.98
N LEU A 20 2.39 -9.70 -0.59
CA LEU A 20 3.25 -10.88 -0.60
C LEU A 20 3.68 -11.28 -2.02
N ARG A 21 2.80 -11.07 -3.02
CA ARG A 21 3.15 -11.28 -4.43
C ARG A 21 4.12 -10.22 -4.94
N HIS A 22 3.98 -8.97 -4.51
CA HIS A 22 4.87 -7.88 -4.82
C HIS A 22 6.30 -8.21 -4.36
N HIS A 23 6.51 -8.62 -3.11
CA HIS A 23 7.83 -9.08 -2.66
C HIS A 23 8.39 -10.27 -3.46
N ARG A 24 7.53 -11.21 -3.88
CA ARG A 24 7.95 -12.37 -4.68
C ARG A 24 8.31 -12.02 -6.12
N HIS A 25 7.59 -11.07 -6.72
CA HIS A 25 7.69 -10.72 -8.14
C HIS A 25 8.10 -9.26 -8.34
N CYS A 26 8.84 -8.67 -7.39
CA CYS A 26 9.04 -7.23 -7.29
C CYS A 26 9.47 -6.59 -8.61
N MET A 27 8.73 -5.57 -9.05
CA MET A 27 8.95 -4.83 -10.29
C MET A 27 8.79 -5.67 -11.59
N ASN A 28 8.34 -6.92 -11.50
CA ASN A 28 8.03 -7.78 -12.64
C ASN A 28 6.67 -7.48 -13.27
N ASP A 29 6.40 -8.02 -14.46
CA ASP A 29 5.11 -7.79 -15.14
C ASP A 29 3.94 -8.52 -14.45
N GLU A 30 4.24 -9.48 -13.58
CA GLU A 30 3.26 -10.11 -12.69
C GLU A 30 2.96 -9.31 -11.43
N ASP A 31 3.72 -8.24 -11.18
CA ASP A 31 3.59 -7.37 -10.03
C ASP A 31 2.53 -6.30 -10.27
N VAL A 32 1.31 -6.70 -9.91
CA VAL A 32 0.14 -5.85 -10.00
C VAL A 32 0.22 -4.65 -9.05
N GLU A 33 0.93 -4.79 -7.92
CA GLU A 33 1.07 -3.72 -6.93
C GLU A 33 1.96 -2.61 -7.47
N ALA A 34 3.08 -2.96 -8.10
CA ALA A 34 4.00 -2.00 -8.71
C ALA A 34 3.52 -1.41 -10.06
N ALA A 35 2.27 -1.64 -10.48
CA ALA A 35 1.75 -1.18 -11.77
C ALA A 35 1.90 0.34 -11.97
N SER A 36 1.68 1.14 -10.91
CA SER A 36 1.84 2.60 -10.99
C SER A 36 3.31 3.04 -10.99
N ALA A 37 4.28 2.21 -10.56
CA ALA A 37 5.68 2.59 -10.47
C ALA A 37 6.32 2.97 -11.82
N ARG A 38 5.77 2.45 -12.93
CA ARG A 38 6.24 2.73 -14.29
C ARG A 38 5.54 3.93 -14.94
N MET A 39 4.62 4.57 -14.23
CA MET A 39 3.84 5.70 -14.73
C MET A 39 4.49 7.03 -14.36
N ASN A 40 4.16 8.09 -15.11
CA ASN A 40 4.43 9.45 -14.65
C ASN A 40 3.54 9.79 -13.45
N TRP A 41 3.96 10.76 -12.63
CA TRP A 41 3.29 11.09 -11.36
C TRP A 41 1.78 11.34 -11.51
N TRP A 42 1.35 12.06 -12.55
CA TRP A 42 -0.07 12.37 -12.77
C TRP A 42 -0.87 11.15 -13.25
N GLN A 43 -0.25 10.25 -14.02
CA GLN A 43 -0.86 8.99 -14.43
C GLN A 43 -1.06 8.08 -13.23
N ALA A 44 -0.08 8.00 -12.32
CA ALA A 44 -0.18 7.25 -11.08
C ALA A 44 -1.30 7.79 -10.18
N LEU A 45 -1.50 9.10 -10.14
CA LEU A 45 -2.61 9.73 -9.41
C LEU A 45 -3.97 9.37 -10.03
N LEU A 46 -4.12 9.49 -11.35
CA LEU A 46 -5.35 9.14 -12.07
C LEU A 46 -5.63 7.63 -12.07
N PHE A 47 -4.60 6.80 -11.93
CA PHE A 47 -4.73 5.35 -11.78
C PHE A 47 -5.30 4.94 -10.42
N GLY A 48 -5.31 5.86 -9.46
CA GLY A 48 -5.80 5.68 -8.11
C GLY A 48 -7.10 4.87 -7.96
N PRO A 49 -8.21 5.27 -8.60
CA PRO A 49 -9.47 4.53 -8.52
C PRO A 49 -9.45 3.12 -9.10
N ARG A 50 -8.56 2.87 -10.06
CA ARG A 50 -8.40 1.54 -10.66
C ARG A 50 -7.61 0.60 -9.77
N PHE A 51 -6.72 1.13 -8.93
CA PHE A 51 -5.77 0.32 -8.17
C PHE A 51 -6.43 -0.59 -7.12
N PRO A 52 -7.30 -0.14 -6.19
CA PRO A 52 -7.98 -1.03 -5.25
C PRO A 52 -8.77 -2.14 -5.96
N TRP A 53 -9.49 -1.80 -7.03
CA TRP A 53 -10.22 -2.78 -7.85
C TRP A 53 -9.30 -3.85 -8.44
N LEU A 54 -8.13 -3.44 -8.93
CA LEU A 54 -7.15 -4.35 -9.50
C LEU A 54 -6.58 -5.31 -8.44
N LEU A 55 -6.36 -4.84 -7.20
CA LEU A 55 -5.94 -5.69 -6.09
C LEU A 55 -7.02 -6.71 -5.72
N HIS A 56 -8.28 -6.27 -5.60
CA HIS A 56 -9.43 -7.16 -5.31
C HIS A 56 -9.59 -8.21 -6.40
N LYS A 57 -9.61 -7.78 -7.67
CA LYS A 57 -9.71 -8.66 -8.83
C LYS A 57 -8.60 -9.71 -8.83
N THR A 58 -7.36 -9.29 -8.62
CA THR A 58 -6.20 -10.19 -8.60
C THR A 58 -6.30 -11.22 -7.48
N ALA A 59 -6.69 -10.79 -6.27
CA ALA A 59 -6.89 -11.69 -5.14
C ALA A 59 -8.04 -12.69 -5.37
N LEU A 60 -9.15 -12.26 -5.99
CA LEU A 60 -10.29 -13.12 -6.31
C LEU A 60 -9.99 -14.11 -7.44
N GLN A 61 -9.15 -13.72 -8.40
CA GLN A 61 -8.75 -14.59 -9.52
C GLN A 61 -7.71 -15.61 -9.08
N LYS A 62 -6.60 -15.15 -8.50
CA LYS A 62 -5.39 -15.94 -8.24
C LYS A 62 -5.29 -16.49 -6.80
N GLY A 63 -6.08 -15.98 -5.86
CA GLY A 63 -6.07 -16.44 -4.47
C GLY A 63 -6.64 -17.84 -4.30
N ASN A 64 -6.29 -18.53 -3.21
CA ASN A 64 -6.94 -19.79 -2.84
C ASN A 64 -8.36 -19.55 -2.28
N ARG A 65 -9.13 -20.61 -2.04
CA ARG A 65 -10.51 -20.50 -1.55
C ARG A 65 -10.64 -19.66 -0.27
N ARG A 66 -9.69 -19.79 0.66
CA ARG A 66 -9.66 -19.02 1.90
C ARG A 66 -9.51 -17.52 1.65
N ILE A 67 -8.57 -17.10 0.81
CA ILE A 67 -8.38 -15.69 0.44
C ILE A 67 -9.64 -15.15 -0.25
N LYS A 68 -10.20 -15.90 -1.21
CA LYS A 68 -11.42 -15.48 -1.91
C LYS A 68 -12.58 -15.24 -0.94
N ASN A 69 -12.80 -16.15 -0.01
CA ASN A 69 -13.87 -16.03 0.98
C ASN A 69 -13.69 -14.79 1.87
N TRP A 70 -12.46 -14.53 2.35
CA TRP A 70 -12.17 -13.33 3.14
C TRP A 70 -12.37 -12.04 2.36
N VAL A 71 -11.86 -11.97 1.14
CA VAL A 71 -12.04 -10.78 0.28
C VAL A 71 -13.53 -10.51 0.03
N ILE A 72 -14.31 -11.55 -0.29
CA ILE A 72 -15.76 -11.40 -0.49
C ILE A 72 -16.45 -10.93 0.80
N ALA A 73 -16.15 -11.55 1.95
CA ALA A 73 -16.75 -11.17 3.23
C ALA A 73 -16.43 -9.70 3.60
N GLU A 74 -15.20 -9.25 3.38
CA GLU A 74 -14.79 -7.87 3.64
C GLU A 74 -15.44 -6.87 2.68
N LEU A 75 -15.59 -7.22 1.40
CA LEU A 75 -16.28 -6.36 0.43
C LEU A 75 -17.77 -6.24 0.75
N ILE A 76 -18.44 -7.33 1.13
CA ILE A 76 -19.84 -7.30 1.58
C ILE A 76 -19.95 -6.43 2.85
N ALA A 77 -19.06 -6.62 3.82
CA ALA A 77 -19.06 -5.82 5.04
C ALA A 77 -18.84 -4.33 4.78
N ASN A 78 -17.99 -3.97 3.82
CA ASN A 78 -17.82 -2.58 3.39
C ASN A 78 -19.09 -2.01 2.76
N VAL A 79 -19.77 -2.76 1.87
CA VAL A 79 -21.04 -2.32 1.28
C VAL A 79 -22.11 -2.10 2.35
N VAL A 80 -22.25 -3.04 3.30
CA VAL A 80 -23.16 -2.91 4.43
C VAL A 80 -22.79 -1.71 5.30
N TRP A 81 -21.52 -1.53 5.64
CA TRP A 81 -21.04 -0.42 6.45
C TRP A 81 -21.34 0.94 5.81
N VAL A 82 -21.03 1.11 4.53
CA VAL A 82 -21.36 2.33 3.77
C VAL A 82 -22.87 2.56 3.77
N GLY A 83 -23.67 1.52 3.51
CA GLY A 83 -25.13 1.63 3.55
C GLY A 83 -25.66 2.09 4.91
N LEU A 84 -25.17 1.52 6.01
CA LEU A 84 -25.56 1.92 7.36
C LEU A 84 -25.18 3.38 7.66
N VAL A 85 -23.98 3.80 7.27
CA VAL A 85 -23.51 5.18 7.50
C VAL A 85 -24.39 6.20 6.79
N PHE A 86 -24.75 5.96 5.52
CA PHE A 86 -25.50 6.93 4.72
C PHE A 86 -27.02 6.86 4.91
N PHE A 87 -27.57 5.71 5.30
CA PHE A 87 -29.02 5.52 5.35
C PHE A 87 -29.58 5.26 6.75
N VAL A 88 -28.75 5.02 7.77
CA VAL A 88 -29.21 4.66 9.12
C VAL A 88 -28.65 5.57 10.21
N PHE A 89 -27.35 5.83 10.23
CA PHE A 89 -26.70 6.44 11.40
C PHE A 89 -26.78 7.97 11.49
N ASP A 90 -27.24 8.66 10.44
CA ASP A 90 -27.39 10.13 10.37
C ASP A 90 -26.25 10.92 11.06
N SER A 91 -25.01 10.52 10.79
CA SER A 91 -23.82 11.03 11.47
C SER A 91 -22.85 11.65 10.49
N ALA A 92 -22.71 12.97 10.56
CA ALA A 92 -21.76 13.72 9.73
C ALA A 92 -20.31 13.23 9.91
N LEU A 93 -19.94 12.80 11.12
CA LEU A 93 -18.60 12.27 11.39
C LEU A 93 -18.35 10.94 10.67
N LEU A 94 -19.33 10.04 10.65
CA LEU A 94 -19.21 8.77 9.96
C LEU A 94 -19.20 8.96 8.44
N ILE A 95 -20.04 9.85 7.91
CA ILE A 95 -20.04 10.21 6.49
C ILE A 95 -18.68 10.77 6.09
N TYR A 96 -18.16 11.73 6.87
CA TYR A 96 -16.83 12.29 6.65
C TYR A 96 -15.75 11.20 6.64
N HIS A 97 -15.76 10.30 7.62
CA HIS A 97 -14.82 9.19 7.70
C HIS A 97 -14.87 8.29 6.45
N VAL A 98 -16.08 7.87 6.00
CA VAL A 98 -16.23 7.04 4.80
C VAL A 98 -15.72 7.76 3.56
N ILE A 99 -16.03 9.05 3.39
CA ILE A 99 -15.55 9.84 2.25
C ILE A 99 -14.03 9.94 2.26
N VAL A 100 -13.42 10.28 3.39
CA VAL A 100 -11.96 10.42 3.50
C VAL A 100 -11.26 9.09 3.27
N MET A 101 -11.78 7.99 3.81
CA MET A 101 -11.21 6.65 3.57
C MET A 101 -11.37 6.23 2.11
N ALA A 102 -12.49 6.53 1.47
CA ALA A 102 -12.65 6.32 0.02
C ALA A 102 -11.58 7.09 -0.76
N VAL A 103 -11.42 8.39 -0.50
CA VAL A 103 -10.37 9.20 -1.15
C VAL A 103 -8.98 8.62 -0.88
N ALA A 104 -8.67 8.25 0.37
CA ALA A 104 -7.39 7.66 0.75
C ALA A 104 -7.11 6.36 -0.02
N GLN A 105 -8.11 5.48 -0.19
CA GLN A 105 -7.98 4.26 -0.99
C GLN A 105 -7.58 4.58 -2.43
N ASN A 106 -8.20 5.60 -3.03
CA ASN A 106 -7.83 6.07 -4.37
C ASN A 106 -6.42 6.67 -4.42
N MET A 107 -5.84 7.15 -3.32
CA MET A 107 -4.47 7.70 -3.31
C MET A 107 -3.38 6.66 -3.06
N THR A 108 -3.73 5.42 -2.74
CA THR A 108 -2.79 4.36 -2.36
C THR A 108 -1.73 4.10 -3.44
N ALA A 109 -2.15 4.00 -4.71
CA ALA A 109 -1.24 3.73 -5.83
C ALA A 109 -0.18 4.82 -6.00
N PHE A 110 -0.50 6.06 -5.61
CA PHE A 110 0.43 7.17 -5.68
C PHE A 110 1.40 7.11 -4.49
N PHE A 111 0.89 7.18 -3.26
CA PHE A 111 1.76 7.30 -2.09
C PHE A 111 2.47 6.02 -1.69
N ALA A 112 1.77 4.89 -1.71
CA ALA A 112 2.31 3.63 -1.22
C ALA A 112 3.07 2.83 -2.29
N VAL A 113 3.01 3.26 -3.56
CA VAL A 113 3.68 2.58 -4.67
C VAL A 113 4.50 3.56 -5.50
N TRP A 114 3.88 4.51 -6.19
CA TRP A 114 4.62 5.40 -7.09
C TRP A 114 5.74 6.14 -6.36
N THR A 115 5.44 6.81 -5.22
CA THR A 115 6.45 7.59 -4.47
C THR A 115 7.64 6.75 -4.02
N VAL A 116 7.46 5.44 -3.79
CA VAL A 116 8.51 4.55 -3.28
C VAL A 116 9.16 3.65 -4.35
N HIS A 117 8.63 3.63 -5.57
CA HIS A 117 9.12 2.77 -6.67
C HIS A 117 9.31 3.47 -8.02
N HIS A 118 8.96 4.75 -8.17
CA HIS A 118 9.17 5.42 -9.46
C HIS A 118 10.66 5.49 -9.81
N ASP A 119 10.98 5.31 -11.08
CA ASP A 119 12.36 5.20 -11.60
C ASP A 119 13.20 4.06 -10.98
N CYS A 120 12.58 3.11 -10.27
CA CYS A 120 13.23 1.89 -9.77
C CYS A 120 13.24 0.78 -10.83
N ASP A 121 14.11 -0.21 -10.66
CA ASP A 121 14.26 -1.35 -11.58
C ASP A 121 14.37 -2.68 -10.81
N ARG A 122 14.35 -3.78 -11.55
CA ARG A 122 14.38 -5.16 -11.01
C ARG A 122 15.74 -5.60 -10.46
N SER A 123 16.81 -4.86 -10.74
CA SER A 123 18.19 -5.32 -10.55
C SER A 123 18.90 -4.67 -9.36
N HIS A 124 18.95 -3.34 -9.30
CA HIS A 124 19.81 -2.62 -8.37
C HIS A 124 19.04 -1.78 -7.37
N TYR A 125 18.02 -1.05 -7.83
CA TYR A 125 17.21 -0.19 -6.96
C TYR A 125 15.75 -0.55 -7.06
N ILE A 126 15.33 -1.54 -6.27
CA ILE A 126 13.95 -2.02 -6.25
C ILE A 126 12.98 -1.03 -5.58
N ALA A 127 13.48 -0.14 -4.74
CA ALA A 127 12.68 0.83 -4.01
C ALA A 127 13.47 2.11 -3.68
N ARG A 128 12.77 3.12 -3.18
CA ARG A 128 13.30 4.38 -2.63
C ARG A 128 13.22 4.37 -1.11
N THR A 129 13.94 5.29 -0.47
CA THR A 129 13.91 5.41 1.00
C THR A 129 13.81 6.86 1.50
N VAL A 130 13.38 7.04 2.74
CA VAL A 130 13.34 8.34 3.42
C VAL A 130 14.51 8.44 4.40
N ARG A 131 15.08 9.64 4.56
CA ARG A 131 16.11 9.92 5.60
C ARG A 131 15.76 11.07 6.52
N GLN A 132 14.86 11.96 6.09
CA GLN A 132 14.44 13.10 6.89
C GLN A 132 13.46 12.66 7.99
N ARG A 133 13.81 12.95 9.26
CA ARG A 133 13.06 12.52 10.44
C ARG A 133 11.59 12.97 10.44
N LEU A 134 11.32 14.21 10.04
CA LEU A 134 9.94 14.73 9.99
C LEU A 134 9.11 13.98 8.95
N LYS A 135 9.65 13.78 7.74
CA LYS A 135 8.99 13.01 6.67
C LYS A 135 8.76 11.56 7.08
N ALA A 136 9.72 10.94 7.76
CA ALA A 136 9.57 9.60 8.32
C ALA A 136 8.44 9.52 9.35
N ILE A 137 8.32 10.49 10.26
CA ILE A 137 7.25 10.52 11.27
C ILE A 137 5.87 10.67 10.60
N ILE A 138 5.71 11.62 9.67
CA ILE A 138 4.43 11.88 8.98
C ILE A 138 3.98 10.66 8.16
N THR A 139 4.94 9.90 7.63
CA THR A 139 4.68 8.70 6.82
C THR A 139 4.63 7.42 7.67
N TYR A 140 4.63 7.54 9.01
CA TYR A 140 4.67 6.40 9.94
C TYR A 140 5.79 5.39 9.63
N ASN A 141 6.95 5.90 9.21
CA ASN A 141 8.11 5.13 8.74
C ASN A 141 7.86 4.25 7.51
N MET A 142 6.72 4.39 6.82
CA MET A 142 6.38 3.50 5.70
C MET A 142 7.25 3.71 4.46
N PHE A 143 7.87 4.88 4.35
CA PHE A 143 8.73 5.22 3.21
C PHE A 143 10.19 4.79 3.40
N PHE A 144 10.54 4.09 4.48
CA PHE A 144 11.77 3.30 4.55
C PHE A 144 11.59 2.02 3.72
N HIS A 145 11.35 2.19 2.42
CA HIS A 145 10.82 1.13 1.58
C HIS A 145 11.91 0.17 1.10
N VAL A 146 13.13 0.66 0.81
CA VAL A 146 14.30 -0.20 0.60
C VAL A 146 14.55 -1.09 1.81
N GLU A 147 14.49 -0.53 3.02
CA GLU A 147 14.68 -1.28 4.26
C GLU A 147 13.61 -2.36 4.44
N HIS A 148 12.36 -2.04 4.12
CA HIS A 148 11.24 -2.98 4.13
C HIS A 148 11.44 -4.12 3.12
N HIS A 149 11.91 -3.83 1.91
CA HIS A 149 12.19 -4.86 0.90
C HIS A 149 13.35 -5.77 1.29
N LEU A 150 14.41 -5.22 1.87
CA LEU A 150 15.58 -6.02 2.30
C LEU A 150 15.28 -6.84 3.56
N PHE A 151 14.46 -6.32 4.47
CA PHE A 151 14.16 -6.95 5.76
C PHE A 151 12.65 -6.89 6.06
N PRO A 152 11.79 -7.59 5.30
CA PRO A 152 10.33 -7.48 5.39
C PRO A 152 9.74 -7.98 6.72
N THR A 153 10.52 -8.70 7.51
CA THR A 153 10.13 -9.18 8.85
C THR A 153 10.38 -8.13 9.95
N VAL A 154 11.12 -7.05 9.65
CA VAL A 154 11.37 -5.97 10.60
C VAL A 154 10.14 -5.08 10.69
N PRO A 155 9.53 -4.91 11.89
CA PRO A 155 8.36 -4.06 12.04
C PRO A 155 8.64 -2.61 11.62
N THR A 156 7.66 -1.94 10.99
CA THR A 156 7.79 -0.56 10.47
C THR A 156 8.33 0.43 11.50
N ARG A 157 7.96 0.28 12.78
CA ARG A 157 8.46 1.12 13.88
C ARG A 157 9.98 1.07 14.08
N HIS A 158 10.64 0.00 13.63
CA HIS A 158 12.07 -0.23 13.76
C HIS A 158 12.86 0.07 12.47
N LEU A 159 12.18 0.40 11.36
CA LEU A 159 12.85 0.66 10.08
C LEU A 159 13.77 1.88 10.14
N ALA A 160 13.46 2.91 10.93
CA ALA A 160 14.36 4.04 11.12
C ALA A 160 15.69 3.63 11.80
N THR A 161 15.64 2.66 12.72
CA THR A 161 16.85 2.09 13.34
C THR A 161 17.62 1.23 12.36
N LEU A 162 16.92 0.43 11.56
CA LEU A 162 17.53 -0.38 10.50
C LEU A 162 18.22 0.49 9.45
N ALA A 163 17.58 1.57 9.00
CA ALA A 163 18.14 2.53 8.04
C ALA A 163 19.48 3.10 8.53
N LYS A 164 19.56 3.49 9.82
CA LYS A 164 20.83 3.96 10.42
C LYS A 164 21.94 2.91 10.41
N ARG A 165 21.59 1.64 10.61
CA ARG A 165 22.57 0.53 10.57
C ARG A 165 23.04 0.28 9.14
N LEU A 166 22.12 0.30 8.18
CA LEU A 166 22.43 0.14 6.76
C LEU A 166 23.27 1.29 6.22
N ASP A 167 23.03 2.53 6.65
CA ASP A 167 23.83 3.68 6.23
C ASP A 167 25.33 3.56 6.62
N VAL A 168 25.67 2.71 7.62
CA VAL A 168 27.07 2.44 8.01
C VAL A 168 27.72 1.38 7.12
N VAL A 169 26.98 0.34 6.73
CA VAL A 169 27.55 -0.85 6.05
C VAL A 169 27.26 -0.91 4.55
N ALA A 170 26.23 -0.21 4.10
CA ALA A 170 25.72 -0.19 2.73
C ALA A 170 25.18 1.22 2.38
N PRO A 171 26.02 2.27 2.46
CA PRO A 171 25.61 3.66 2.24
C PRO A 171 25.05 3.93 0.84
N GLU A 172 25.34 3.08 -0.14
CA GLU A 172 24.78 3.14 -1.50
C GLU A 172 23.27 2.91 -1.55
N LEU A 173 22.67 2.24 -0.55
CA LEU A 173 21.22 2.02 -0.51
C LEU A 173 20.40 3.31 -0.35
N ARG A 174 21.03 4.42 0.03
CA ARG A 174 20.38 5.74 0.15
C ARG A 174 20.36 6.55 -1.16
N GLN A 175 20.82 5.98 -2.28
CA GLN A 175 20.94 6.71 -3.54
C GLN A 175 19.60 7.21 -4.10
N LYS A 176 18.49 6.50 -3.85
CA LYS A 176 17.15 6.94 -4.27
C LYS A 176 16.30 7.35 -3.08
N LEU A 177 16.12 8.67 -2.92
CA LEU A 177 15.28 9.24 -1.89
C LEU A 177 13.82 9.41 -2.37
N VAL A 178 12.89 9.32 -1.44
CA VAL A 178 11.44 9.48 -1.68
C VAL A 178 11.05 10.95 -1.91
N PHE A 179 11.94 11.91 -1.62
CA PHE A 179 11.82 13.35 -1.87
C PHE A 179 13.18 14.03 -1.81
#